data_AF-A0A849HYJ1-F1
#
_entry.id   AF-A0A849HYJ1-F1
#
_cell.length_a   1.000
_cell.length_b   1.000
_cell.length_c   1.000
_cell.angle_alpha   90.00
_cell.angle_beta   90.00
_cell.angle_gamma   90.00
#
_symmetry.space_group_name_H-M   'P 1'
#
loop_
_entity.id
_entity.type
_entity.pdbx_description
1 polymer ?
#
loop_
_entity_poly.entity_id
_entity_poly.type
_entity_poly.pdbx_seq_one_letter_code
_entity_poly.pdbx_strand_id
1 'polypeptide(L)'
;MKQQGIPINLEVLKWAMSSAGYTRETEVHEFPKFNDWELGISFPTYSQLEKLAQRYKRPVALFFFPEPPAETPIEKDLRSLTSEDLIHLTPKVRHLFRKAKSFQLSLQELYAGKITEQKNKLTWLKIQFSESIPTLAGKIRGLLGANTAEIERLGSEDEALEFWREKLYEKGIFVFKDAFKDNDVSGFCIYDEEFPI
;
A
#
# COMPACT_ATOMS: atom_id res chain seq x y z
N MET A 1 -37.48 -0.08 -15.17
CA MET A 1 -36.60 -0.63 -16.23
C MET A 1 -35.90 -1.87 -15.68
N LYS A 2 -35.98 -3.03 -16.34
CA LYS A 2 -35.20 -4.20 -15.94
C LYS A 2 -33.72 -3.84 -16.11
N GLN A 3 -32.96 -3.78 -15.03
CA GLN A 3 -31.51 -3.54 -15.11
C GLN A 3 -30.89 -4.77 -15.80
N GLN A 4 -30.47 -4.59 -17.05
CA GLN A 4 -29.80 -5.63 -17.82
C GLN A 4 -28.38 -5.82 -17.28
N GLY A 5 -27.95 -7.08 -17.17
CA GLY A 5 -26.59 -7.40 -16.74
C GLY A 5 -25.56 -6.88 -17.75
N ILE A 6 -24.44 -6.37 -17.25
CA ILE A 6 -23.37 -5.80 -18.06
C ILE A 6 -22.24 -6.83 -18.15
N PRO A 7 -21.89 -7.31 -19.36
CA PRO A 7 -20.75 -8.21 -19.54
C PRO A 7 -19.47 -7.61 -18.99
N ILE A 8 -18.77 -8.37 -18.16
CA ILE A 8 -17.49 -8.02 -17.56
C ILE A 8 -16.50 -9.17 -17.76
N ASN A 9 -15.21 -8.88 -17.62
CA ASN A 9 -14.18 -9.90 -17.69
C ASN A 9 -14.11 -10.70 -16.38
N LEU A 10 -14.27 -12.02 -16.48
CA LEU A 10 -14.33 -12.94 -15.35
C LEU A 10 -12.99 -13.05 -14.62
N GLU A 11 -11.89 -13.05 -15.36
CA GLU A 11 -10.54 -13.12 -14.79
C GLU A 11 -10.20 -11.82 -14.06
N VAL A 12 -10.63 -10.68 -14.60
CA VAL A 12 -10.51 -9.39 -13.91
C VAL A 12 -11.35 -9.35 -12.64
N LEU A 13 -12.58 -9.91 -12.65
CA LEU A 13 -13.42 -9.98 -11.46
C LEU A 13 -12.75 -10.80 -10.34
N LYS A 14 -12.27 -12.01 -10.66
CA LYS A 14 -11.55 -12.90 -9.72
C LYS A 14 -10.30 -12.23 -9.15
N TRP A 15 -9.52 -11.60 -10.03
CA TRP A 15 -8.32 -10.86 -9.64
C TRP A 15 -8.67 -9.66 -8.75
N ALA A 16 -9.70 -8.88 -9.08
CA ALA A 16 -10.07 -7.69 -8.31
C ALA A 16 -10.52 -8.05 -6.89
N MET A 17 -11.28 -9.14 -6.73
CA MET A 17 -11.69 -9.68 -5.44
C MET A 17 -10.48 -10.14 -4.62
N SER A 18 -9.66 -11.04 -5.18
CA SER A 18 -8.52 -11.64 -4.46
C SER A 18 -7.43 -10.61 -4.14
N SER A 19 -7.08 -9.72 -5.07
CA SER A 19 -6.11 -8.64 -4.82
C SER A 19 -6.58 -7.64 -3.77
N ALA A 20 -7.90 -7.44 -3.64
CA ALA A 20 -8.49 -6.63 -2.59
C ALA A 20 -8.61 -7.36 -1.23
N GLY A 21 -8.28 -8.65 -1.15
CA GLY A 21 -8.33 -9.44 0.08
C GLY A 21 -9.71 -9.94 0.47
N TYR A 22 -10.64 -10.02 -0.49
CA TYR A 22 -11.95 -10.62 -0.27
C TYR A 22 -11.92 -12.10 -0.65
N THR A 23 -12.70 -12.91 0.07
CA THR A 23 -12.92 -14.31 -0.27
C THR A 23 -14.24 -14.47 -0.98
N ARG A 24 -14.38 -15.56 -1.74
CA ARG A 24 -15.63 -15.88 -2.44
C ARG A 24 -16.81 -15.95 -1.48
N GLU A 25 -16.61 -16.52 -0.29
CA GLU A 25 -17.64 -16.65 0.73
C GLU A 25 -18.16 -15.27 1.16
N THR A 26 -17.26 -14.30 1.37
CA THR A 26 -17.64 -12.92 1.74
C THR A 26 -18.38 -12.21 0.62
N GLU A 27 -18.03 -12.48 -0.64
CA GLU A 27 -18.67 -11.83 -1.80
C GLU A 27 -20.00 -12.46 -2.16
N VAL A 28 -20.18 -13.78 -2.01
CA VAL A 28 -21.46 -14.45 -2.18
C VAL A 28 -22.47 -13.98 -1.13
N HIS A 29 -22.02 -13.72 0.09
CA HIS A 29 -22.88 -13.17 1.14
C HIS A 29 -23.42 -11.78 0.78
N GLU A 30 -22.58 -10.90 0.24
CA GLU A 30 -22.97 -9.54 -0.18
C GLU A 30 -23.73 -9.55 -1.53
N PHE A 31 -23.32 -10.42 -2.45
CA PHE A 31 -23.81 -10.53 -3.81
C PHE A 31 -24.20 -12.00 -4.08
N PRO A 32 -25.47 -12.39 -3.85
CA PRO A 32 -25.90 -13.79 -3.99
C PRO A 32 -25.64 -14.43 -5.37
N LYS A 33 -25.49 -13.62 -6.42
CA LYS A 33 -25.19 -14.06 -7.79
C LYS A 33 -23.70 -14.06 -8.15
N PHE A 34 -22.80 -13.80 -7.19
CA PHE A 34 -21.37 -13.68 -7.45
C PHE A 34 -20.79 -14.94 -8.12
N ASN A 35 -21.19 -16.13 -7.67
CA ASN A 35 -20.78 -17.39 -8.29
C ASN A 35 -21.21 -17.48 -9.77
N ASP A 36 -22.44 -17.05 -10.09
CA ASP A 36 -22.93 -17.03 -11.46
C ASP A 36 -22.11 -16.05 -12.32
N TRP A 37 -21.66 -14.94 -11.72
CA TRP A 37 -20.81 -13.96 -12.39
C TRP A 37 -19.44 -14.55 -12.69
N GLU A 38 -18.78 -15.18 -11.71
CA GLU A 38 -17.45 -15.81 -11.92
C GLU A 38 -17.48 -16.93 -12.98
N LEU A 39 -18.64 -17.54 -13.20
CA LEU A 39 -18.86 -18.60 -14.20
C LEU A 39 -19.38 -18.07 -15.55
N GLY A 40 -19.68 -16.78 -15.66
CA GLY A 40 -20.27 -16.18 -16.87
C GLY A 40 -21.71 -16.61 -17.16
N ILE A 41 -22.41 -17.20 -16.18
CA ILE A 41 -23.81 -17.62 -16.27
C ILE A 41 -24.74 -16.41 -16.24
N SER A 42 -24.38 -15.40 -15.46
CA SER A 42 -25.07 -14.11 -15.44
C SER A 42 -24.08 -12.98 -15.23
N PHE A 43 -24.56 -11.73 -15.24
CA PHE A 43 -23.72 -10.55 -15.10
C PHE A 43 -24.29 -9.55 -14.09
N PRO A 44 -23.44 -8.79 -13.39
CA PRO A 44 -23.90 -7.74 -12.48
C PRO A 44 -24.61 -6.63 -13.25
N THR A 45 -25.57 -5.97 -12.60
CA THR A 45 -26.09 -4.69 -13.10
C THR A 45 -25.05 -3.58 -12.90
N TYR A 46 -25.20 -2.44 -13.58
CA TYR A 46 -24.30 -1.30 -13.38
C TYR A 46 -24.18 -0.89 -11.90
N SER A 47 -25.31 -0.85 -11.19
CA SER A 47 -25.33 -0.52 -9.76
C SER A 47 -24.59 -1.56 -8.90
N GLN A 48 -24.67 -2.85 -9.25
CA GLN A 48 -23.88 -3.90 -8.58
C GLN A 48 -22.39 -3.77 -8.90
N LEU A 49 -22.05 -3.43 -10.15
CA LEU A 49 -20.68 -3.21 -10.57
C LEU A 49 -20.05 -1.99 -9.90
N GLU A 50 -20.80 -0.89 -9.72
CA GLU A 50 -20.37 0.28 -8.95
C GLU A 50 -20.11 -0.07 -7.48
N LYS A 51 -20.94 -0.93 -6.87
CA LYS A 51 -20.72 -1.42 -5.51
C LYS A 51 -19.46 -2.27 -5.42
N LEU A 52 -19.22 -3.19 -6.37
CA LEU A 52 -17.98 -3.98 -6.45
C LEU A 52 -16.75 -3.06 -6.58
N ALA A 53 -16.81 -2.09 -7.49
CA ALA A 53 -15.77 -1.09 -7.70
C ALA A 53 -15.45 -0.30 -6.42
N GLN A 54 -16.48 0.18 -5.73
CA GLN A 54 -16.33 0.92 -4.48
C GLN A 54 -15.78 0.06 -3.34
N ARG A 55 -16.20 -1.21 -3.27
CA ARG A 55 -15.77 -2.20 -2.27
C ARG A 55 -14.30 -2.56 -2.46
N TYR A 56 -13.90 -2.88 -3.68
CA TYR A 56 -12.52 -3.25 -4.00
C TYR A 56 -11.59 -2.04 -4.14
N LYS A 57 -12.13 -0.81 -4.07
CA LYS A 57 -11.40 0.45 -4.31
C LYS A 57 -10.67 0.38 -5.66
N ARG A 58 -11.43 0.07 -6.71
CA ARG A 58 -11.00 0.01 -8.11
C ARG A 58 -11.98 0.81 -8.98
N PRO A 59 -11.54 1.43 -10.08
CA PRO A 59 -12.45 2.10 -10.99
C PRO A 59 -13.35 1.09 -11.71
N VAL A 60 -14.59 1.46 -12.01
CA VAL A 60 -15.55 0.60 -12.75
C VAL A 60 -14.98 0.16 -14.11
N ALA A 61 -14.26 1.05 -14.79
CA ALA A 61 -13.64 0.78 -16.08
C ALA A 61 -12.70 -0.44 -16.06
N LEU A 62 -12.11 -0.76 -14.91
CA LEU A 62 -11.18 -1.88 -14.77
C LEU A 62 -11.83 -3.22 -15.12
N PHE A 63 -13.10 -3.45 -14.77
CA PHE A 63 -13.80 -4.72 -15.04
C PHE A 63 -14.04 -5.01 -16.53
N PHE A 64 -13.78 -4.03 -17.40
CA PHE A 64 -13.88 -4.16 -18.85
C PHE A 64 -12.52 -4.40 -19.51
N PHE A 65 -11.44 -4.51 -18.73
CA PHE A 65 -10.11 -4.78 -19.29
C PHE A 65 -10.05 -6.18 -19.92
N PRO A 66 -9.22 -6.37 -20.96
CA PRO A 66 -9.07 -7.66 -21.63
C PRO A 66 -8.41 -8.72 -20.72
N GLU A 67 -7.61 -8.28 -19.76
CA GLU A 67 -6.93 -9.13 -18.78
C GLU A 67 -6.64 -8.34 -17.49
N PRO A 68 -6.38 -9.01 -16.36
CA PRO A 68 -5.95 -8.35 -15.13
C PRO A 68 -4.69 -7.50 -15.36
N PRO A 69 -4.65 -6.26 -14.84
CA PRO A 69 -3.47 -5.43 -14.99
C PRO A 69 -2.29 -6.00 -14.20
N ALA A 70 -1.07 -5.77 -14.71
CA ALA A 70 0.14 -6.13 -14.00
C ALA A 70 0.29 -5.26 -12.74
N GLU A 71 0.18 -5.87 -11.56
CA GLU A 71 0.38 -5.23 -10.27
C GLU A 71 1.40 -6.04 -9.46
N THR A 72 2.36 -5.35 -8.85
CA THR A 72 3.34 -6.01 -7.99
C THR A 72 2.62 -6.53 -6.74
N PRO A 73 2.72 -7.83 -6.43
CA PRO A 73 2.11 -8.39 -5.23
C PRO A 73 2.70 -7.75 -3.96
N ILE A 74 1.85 -7.46 -2.98
CA ILE A 74 2.21 -6.84 -1.69
C ILE A 74 3.27 -7.67 -0.95
N GLU A 75 3.22 -8.98 -1.16
CA GLU A 75 4.06 -10.02 -0.58
C GLU A 75 5.55 -9.79 -0.86
N LYS A 76 5.91 -9.10 -1.95
CA LYS A 76 7.32 -8.79 -2.27
C LYS A 76 7.92 -7.70 -1.38
N ASP A 77 7.10 -6.80 -0.86
CA ASP A 77 7.56 -5.65 -0.08
C ASP A 77 7.57 -5.93 1.42
N LEU A 78 6.74 -6.87 1.88
CA LEU A 78 6.62 -7.22 3.30
C LEU A 78 7.55 -8.36 3.69
N ARG A 79 8.86 -8.06 3.68
CA ARG A 79 9.96 -9.01 3.93
C ARG A 79 9.89 -9.73 5.29
N SER A 80 9.15 -9.19 6.25
CA SER A 80 9.01 -9.75 7.60
C SER A 80 7.71 -10.54 7.81
N LEU A 81 6.76 -10.48 6.85
CA LEU A 81 5.49 -11.18 6.96
C LEU A 81 5.58 -12.55 6.29
N THR A 82 5.05 -13.56 6.95
CA THR A 82 4.86 -14.87 6.36
C THR A 82 3.68 -14.83 5.38
N SER A 83 3.60 -15.84 4.51
CA SER A 83 2.43 -16.02 3.63
C SER A 83 1.12 -16.10 4.41
N GLU A 84 1.16 -16.57 5.65
CA GLU A 84 0.01 -16.67 6.55
C GLU A 84 -0.43 -15.30 7.07
N ASP A 85 0.52 -14.46 7.48
CA ASP A 85 0.24 -13.06 7.87
C ASP A 85 -0.38 -12.26 6.71
N LEU A 86 0.06 -12.53 5.48
CA LEU A 86 -0.44 -11.87 4.28
C LEU A 86 -1.91 -12.23 3.98
N ILE A 87 -2.34 -13.44 4.30
CA ILE A 87 -3.75 -13.86 4.18
C ILE A 87 -4.63 -13.09 5.16
N HIS A 88 -4.11 -12.75 6.35
CA HIS A 88 -4.84 -12.01 7.37
C HIS A 88 -4.91 -10.50 7.13
N LEU A 89 -4.18 -9.96 6.14
CA LEU A 89 -4.27 -8.54 5.81
C LEU A 89 -5.67 -8.16 5.35
N THR A 90 -6.30 -7.26 6.12
CA THR A 90 -7.63 -6.76 5.84
C THR A 90 -7.68 -6.02 4.50
N PRO A 91 -8.86 -5.96 3.83
CA PRO A 91 -9.02 -5.19 2.60
C PRO A 91 -8.61 -3.73 2.73
N LYS A 92 -8.75 -3.16 3.93
CA LYS A 92 -8.33 -1.79 4.25
C LYS A 92 -6.81 -1.66 4.21
N VAL A 93 -6.08 -2.57 4.84
CA VAL A 93 -4.61 -2.57 4.81
C VAL A 93 -4.11 -2.77 3.37
N ARG A 94 -4.67 -3.72 2.62
CA ARG A 94 -4.34 -3.93 1.20
C ARG A 94 -4.58 -2.68 0.35
N HIS A 95 -5.66 -1.94 0.61
CA HIS A 95 -5.91 -0.66 -0.05
C HIS A 95 -4.84 0.40 0.30
N LEU A 96 -4.39 0.46 1.56
CA LEU A 96 -3.34 1.39 1.97
C LEU A 96 -2.00 1.07 1.29
N PHE A 97 -1.64 -0.21 1.13
CA PHE A 97 -0.48 -0.61 0.34
C PHE A 97 -0.54 -0.10 -1.10
N ARG A 98 -1.68 -0.31 -1.77
CA ARG A 98 -1.88 0.20 -3.14
C ARG A 98 -1.82 1.71 -3.21
N LYS A 99 -2.37 2.40 -2.20
CA LYS A 99 -2.28 3.86 -2.08
C LYS A 99 -0.84 4.32 -1.93
N ALA A 100 -0.03 3.64 -1.13
CA ALA A 100 1.39 3.94 -0.99
C ALA A 100 2.18 3.68 -2.29
N LYS A 101 1.89 2.59 -3.02
CA LYS A 101 2.44 2.38 -4.38
C LYS A 101 2.06 3.50 -5.35
N SER A 102 0.82 3.99 -5.29
CA SER A 102 0.40 5.17 -6.07
C SER A 102 1.21 6.41 -5.70
N PHE A 103 1.59 6.59 -4.43
CA PHE A 103 2.45 7.69 -4.02
C PHE A 103 3.87 7.55 -4.58
N GLN A 104 4.45 6.33 -4.64
CA GLN A 104 5.74 6.11 -5.29
C GLN A 104 5.69 6.53 -6.77
N LEU A 105 4.64 6.15 -7.49
CA LEU A 105 4.44 6.56 -8.89
C LEU A 105 4.32 8.09 -9.02
N SER A 106 3.56 8.74 -8.14
CA SER A 106 3.44 10.20 -8.13
C SER A 106 4.76 10.89 -7.81
N LEU A 107 5.57 10.33 -6.91
CA LEU A 107 6.90 10.84 -6.60
C LEU A 107 7.86 10.67 -7.78
N GLN A 108 7.85 9.52 -8.46
CA GLN A 108 8.62 9.30 -9.68
C GLN A 108 8.31 10.35 -10.75
N GLU A 109 7.03 10.65 -10.96
CA GLU A 109 6.60 11.68 -11.90
C GLU A 109 7.04 13.08 -11.46
N LEU A 110 6.83 13.43 -10.18
CA LEU A 110 7.20 14.74 -9.62
C LEU A 110 8.72 15.00 -9.67
N TYR A 111 9.52 13.94 -9.54
CA TYR A 111 10.98 14.00 -9.50
C TYR A 111 11.64 13.52 -10.80
N ALA A 112 10.91 13.39 -11.91
CA ALA A 112 11.43 12.83 -13.17
C ALA A 112 12.74 13.49 -13.66
N GLY A 113 12.99 14.77 -13.34
CA GLY A 113 14.25 15.48 -13.64
C GLY A 113 15.30 15.51 -12.51
N LYS A 114 15.02 14.89 -11.36
CA LYS A 114 15.83 14.94 -10.13
C LYS A 114 16.06 13.57 -9.49
N ILE A 115 15.82 12.48 -10.24
CA ILE A 115 15.97 11.11 -9.74
C ILE A 115 17.38 10.87 -9.18
N THR A 116 18.42 11.36 -9.84
CA THR A 116 19.81 11.23 -9.37
C THR A 116 20.04 11.94 -8.04
N GLU A 117 19.52 13.16 -7.88
CA GLU A 117 19.61 13.91 -6.62
C GLU A 117 18.90 13.16 -5.49
N GLN A 118 17.74 12.60 -5.79
CA GLN A 118 16.97 11.80 -4.84
C GLN A 118 17.71 10.52 -4.44
N LYS A 119 18.26 9.75 -5.39
CA LYS A 119 19.11 8.57 -5.10
C LYS A 119 20.30 8.93 -4.22
N ASN A 120 20.93 10.08 -4.47
CA ASN A 120 22.08 10.53 -3.69
C ASN A 120 21.71 10.76 -2.22
N LYS A 121 20.49 11.22 -1.92
CA LYS A 121 20.01 11.37 -0.53
C LYS A 121 19.89 10.04 0.21
N LEU A 122 19.71 8.93 -0.49
CA LEU A 122 19.51 7.60 0.10
C LEU A 122 20.80 6.78 0.27
N THR A 123 21.95 7.33 -0.11
CA THR A 123 23.25 6.60 -0.07
C THR A 123 23.62 6.09 1.33
N TRP A 124 23.16 6.75 2.39
CA TRP A 124 23.36 6.34 3.78
C TRP A 124 22.60 5.05 4.16
N LEU A 125 21.61 4.60 3.38
CA LEU A 125 20.92 3.32 3.64
C LEU A 125 21.78 2.10 3.26
N LYS A 126 22.89 2.29 2.53
CA LYS A 126 23.79 1.21 2.10
C LYS A 126 24.82 0.80 3.16
N ILE A 127 24.64 1.21 4.41
CA ILE A 127 25.55 0.88 5.52
C ILE A 127 25.50 -0.64 5.77
N GLN A 128 26.68 -1.26 5.80
CA GLN A 128 26.79 -2.66 6.22
C GLN A 128 26.78 -2.75 7.74
N PHE A 129 25.92 -3.60 8.28
CA PHE A 129 25.71 -3.73 9.72
C PHE A 129 26.59 -4.86 10.27
N SER A 130 27.74 -4.51 10.85
CA SER A 130 28.62 -5.44 11.58
C SER A 130 28.71 -5.14 13.08
N GLU A 131 27.89 -4.21 13.57
CA GLU A 131 27.98 -3.64 14.92
C GLU A 131 26.75 -3.97 15.77
N SER A 132 26.84 -3.72 17.07
CA SER A 132 25.72 -3.91 18.00
C SER A 132 24.58 -2.91 17.74
N ILE A 133 23.35 -3.32 18.07
CA ILE A 133 22.11 -2.52 17.88
C ILE A 133 22.22 -1.11 18.50
N PRO A 134 22.72 -0.90 19.74
CA PRO A 134 22.80 0.44 20.33
C PRO A 134 23.74 1.38 19.57
N THR A 135 24.89 0.85 19.13
CA THR A 135 25.86 1.59 18.33
C THR A 135 25.25 2.01 17.00
N LEU A 136 24.54 1.10 16.36
CA LEU A 136 23.84 1.37 15.11
C LEU A 136 22.76 2.45 15.28
N ALA A 137 21.94 2.36 16.33
CA ALA A 137 20.92 3.35 16.63
C ALA A 137 21.52 4.74 16.87
N GLY A 138 22.68 4.83 17.53
CA GLY A 138 23.42 6.08 17.68
C GLY A 138 23.89 6.66 16.33
N LYS A 139 24.45 5.81 15.46
CA LYS A 139 24.88 6.23 14.11
C LYS A 139 23.71 6.72 13.25
N ILE A 140 22.60 5.98 13.23
CA ILE A 140 21.41 6.37 12.46
C ILE A 140 20.88 7.72 12.95
N ARG A 141 20.76 7.92 14.28
CA ARG A 141 20.36 9.23 14.82
C ARG A 141 21.30 10.36 14.41
N GLY A 142 22.60 10.12 14.45
CA GLY A 142 23.60 11.07 13.96
C GLY A 142 23.44 11.40 12.48
N LEU A 143 23.20 10.39 11.63
CA LEU A 143 22.97 10.56 10.19
C LEU A 143 21.69 11.33 9.88
N LEU A 144 20.61 11.05 10.62
CA LEU A 144 19.35 11.77 10.54
C LEU A 144 19.47 13.19 11.11
N GLY A 145 20.55 13.54 11.82
CA GLY A 145 20.70 14.83 12.48
C GLY A 145 19.69 15.01 13.62
N ALA A 146 19.36 13.92 14.31
CA ALA A 146 18.44 13.90 15.44
C ALA A 146 19.23 13.95 16.75
N ASN A 147 19.30 15.12 17.38
CA ASN A 147 19.99 15.30 18.66
C ASN A 147 19.14 14.76 19.82
N THR A 148 19.75 14.02 20.74
CA THR A 148 19.09 13.52 21.96
C THR A 148 18.43 14.66 22.75
N ALA A 149 19.07 15.82 22.86
CA ALA A 149 18.53 16.97 23.58
C ALA A 149 17.32 17.62 22.88
N GLU A 150 17.17 17.46 21.56
CA GLU A 150 15.99 17.91 20.82
C GLU A 150 14.83 16.95 21.05
N ILE A 151 15.10 15.64 21.00
CA ILE A 151 14.11 14.58 21.22
C ILE A 151 13.52 14.67 22.64
N GLU A 152 14.35 14.91 23.66
CA GLU A 152 13.91 15.03 25.06
C GLU A 152 13.01 16.26 25.32
N ARG A 153 13.02 17.26 24.44
CA ARG A 153 12.18 18.46 24.57
C ARG A 153 10.81 18.32 23.89
N LEU A 154 10.59 17.25 23.14
CA LEU A 154 9.31 17.01 22.47
C LEU A 154 8.25 16.71 23.53
N GLY A 155 7.18 17.50 23.54
CA GLY A 155 6.16 17.49 24.59
C GLY A 155 5.02 16.53 24.33
N SER A 156 4.91 15.98 23.12
CA SER A 156 3.85 15.04 22.74
C SER A 156 4.29 14.01 21.69
N GLU A 157 3.52 12.92 21.57
CA GLU A 157 3.74 11.89 20.55
C GLU A 157 3.56 12.44 19.12
N ASP A 158 2.62 13.37 18.92
CA ASP A 158 2.41 14.03 17.64
C ASP A 158 3.61 14.90 17.24
N GLU A 159 4.17 15.68 18.17
CA GLU A 159 5.41 16.44 17.95
C GLU A 159 6.58 15.51 17.62
N ALA A 160 6.69 14.38 18.33
CA ALA A 160 7.71 13.38 18.05
C ALA A 160 7.57 12.80 16.65
N LEU A 161 6.36 12.45 16.23
CA LEU A 161 6.11 11.92 14.90
C LEU A 161 6.47 12.94 13.82
N GLU A 162 6.02 14.19 13.93
CA GLU A 162 6.34 15.22 12.93
C GLU A 162 7.85 15.50 12.84
N PHE A 163 8.55 15.53 13.99
CA PHE A 163 10.01 15.64 14.03
C PHE A 163 10.68 14.52 13.22
N TRP A 164 10.32 13.25 13.48
CA TRP A 164 10.93 12.12 12.77
C TRP A 164 10.57 12.11 11.28
N ARG A 165 9.34 12.51 10.92
CA ARG A 165 8.92 12.64 9.51
C ARG A 165 9.79 13.65 8.77
N GLU A 166 10.08 14.79 9.38
CA GLU A 166 10.95 15.81 8.80
C GLU A 166 12.38 15.29 8.61
N LYS A 167 12.98 14.67 9.64
CA LYS A 167 14.34 14.12 9.55
C LYS A 167 14.47 13.03 8.48
N LEU A 168 13.46 12.17 8.35
CA LEU A 168 13.42 11.14 7.30
C LEU A 168 13.29 11.77 5.91
N TYR A 169 12.41 12.76 5.76
CA TYR A 169 12.18 13.47 4.50
C TYR A 169 13.44 14.19 4.00
N GLU A 170 14.16 14.88 4.88
CA GLU A 170 15.45 15.52 4.55
C GLU A 170 16.47 14.52 3.97
N LYS A 171 16.39 13.26 4.40
CA LYS A 171 17.25 12.16 4.00
C LYS A 171 16.68 11.33 2.85
N GLY A 172 15.59 11.79 2.23
CA GLY A 172 14.99 11.20 1.04
C GLY A 172 13.95 10.11 1.30
N ILE A 173 13.54 9.87 2.54
CA ILE A 173 12.51 8.89 2.90
C ILE A 173 11.19 9.63 3.11
N PHE A 174 10.14 9.25 2.39
CA PHE A 174 8.86 9.95 2.45
C PHE A 174 7.91 9.26 3.44
N VAL A 175 7.34 10.01 4.38
CA VAL A 175 6.42 9.43 5.37
C VAL A 175 5.02 10.02 5.21
N PHE A 176 4.06 9.15 4.87
CA PHE A 176 2.65 9.51 4.71
C PHE A 176 1.82 9.03 5.91
N LYS A 177 0.94 9.89 6.42
CA LYS A 177 0.01 9.56 7.49
C LYS A 177 -1.33 9.11 6.90
N ASP A 178 -1.83 7.96 7.34
CA ASP A 178 -3.18 7.49 7.03
C ASP A 178 -3.80 6.79 8.24
N ALA A 179 -5.12 6.79 8.31
CA ALA A 179 -5.84 6.06 9.35
C ALA A 179 -6.00 4.60 8.91
N PHE A 180 -5.18 3.72 9.50
CA PHE A 180 -5.23 2.28 9.27
C PHE A 180 -6.58 1.71 9.68
N LYS A 181 -7.08 2.10 10.86
CA LYS A 181 -8.33 1.59 11.46
C LYS A 181 -8.34 0.05 11.47
N ASP A 182 -7.21 -0.50 11.85
CA ASP A 182 -6.91 -1.92 11.91
C ASP A 182 -6.25 -2.17 13.28
N ASN A 183 -6.49 -3.34 13.87
CA ASN A 183 -5.98 -3.65 15.20
C ASN A 183 -4.58 -4.30 15.15
N ASP A 184 -4.22 -4.87 14.00
CA ASP A 184 -3.02 -5.68 13.84
C ASP A 184 -1.92 -4.91 13.10
N VAL A 185 -2.30 -3.92 12.29
CA VAL A 185 -1.36 -3.12 11.48
C VAL A 185 -1.44 -1.63 11.81
N SER A 186 -0.37 -1.10 12.42
CA SER A 186 -0.22 0.33 12.74
C SER A 186 0.59 1.12 11.71
N GLY A 187 1.28 0.44 10.80
CA GLY A 187 2.14 1.06 9.79
C GLY A 187 2.88 0.01 8.96
N PHE A 188 3.46 0.44 7.84
CA PHE A 188 4.34 -0.37 7.01
C PHE A 188 5.35 0.51 6.28
N CYS A 189 6.41 -0.10 5.77
CA CYS A 189 7.36 0.54 4.86
C CYS A 189 7.35 -0.21 3.53
N ILE A 190 7.48 0.52 2.43
CA ILE A 190 7.63 -0.02 1.08
C ILE A 190 9.05 0.28 0.60
N TYR A 191 9.78 -0.78 0.28
CA TYR A 191 11.11 -0.66 -0.29
C TYR A 191 11.05 -0.11 -1.72
N ASP A 192 11.95 0.81 -2.02
CA ASP A 192 12.25 1.29 -3.37
C ASP A 192 13.65 1.93 -3.36
N GLU A 193 14.38 1.84 -4.48
CA GLU A 193 15.74 2.40 -4.57
C GLU A 193 15.76 3.93 -4.68
N GLU A 194 14.63 4.53 -5.03
CA GLU A 194 14.47 5.95 -5.35
C GLU A 194 13.52 6.63 -4.37
N PHE A 195 12.37 6.02 -4.10
CA PHE A 195 11.28 6.59 -3.31
C PHE A 195 10.79 5.62 -2.24
N PRO A 196 11.62 5.29 -1.22
CA PRO A 196 11.17 4.53 -0.07
C PRO A 196 10.09 5.32 0.69
N ILE A 197 9.03 4.62 1.08
CA ILE A 197 7.90 5.15 1.83
C ILE A 197 7.73 4.38 3.14
#